data_AF-A0A0G0SMA0-F1
#
_entry.id   AF-A0A0G0SMA0-F1
#
_cell.length_a   1.000
_cell.length_b   1.000
_cell.length_c   1.000
_cell.angle_alpha   90.00
_cell.angle_beta   90.00
_cell.angle_gamma   90.00
#
_symmetry.space_group_name_H-M   'P 1'
#
loop_
_entity.id
_entity.type
_entity.pdbx_description
1 polymer ?
#
loop_
_entity_poly.entity_id
_entity_poly.type
_entity_poly.pdbx_seq_one_letter_code
_entity_poly.pdbx_strand_id
1 'polypeptide(L)'
;MPDLDHFLYVYFLRPQELTSQRVNYMLGKGEVFKTLDLLAETRYERTKLIFHTIFFQVIFFILSFLVISSSGSIFGRGLVLAFLLHLSIDQIIDLKETGGFSNWMRDMPFVLDRTRTIYYVIATLLIILLFGFLL
;
A
#
# COMPACT_ATOMS: atom_id res chain seq x y z
N MET A 1 1.85 -2.27 -8.81
CA MET A 1 0.40 -2.52 -8.76
C MET A 1 -0.03 -2.66 -7.30
N PRO A 2 -0.45 -1.56 -6.64
CA PRO A 2 -1.27 -1.57 -5.43
C PRO A 2 -2.72 -1.16 -5.73
N ASP A 3 -3.18 -1.26 -6.99
CA ASP A 3 -4.54 -0.86 -7.36
C ASP A 3 -5.60 -1.82 -6.79
N LEU A 4 -5.19 -2.98 -6.26
CA LEU A 4 -6.08 -3.90 -5.55
C LEU A 4 -6.79 -3.24 -4.37
N ASP A 5 -6.13 -2.31 -3.67
CA ASP A 5 -6.78 -1.57 -2.59
C ASP A 5 -7.88 -0.64 -3.10
N HIS A 6 -7.75 -0.14 -4.32
CA HIS A 6 -8.76 0.73 -4.92
C HIS A 6 -9.99 -0.09 -5.32
N PHE A 7 -9.78 -1.30 -5.83
CA PHE A 7 -10.86 -2.24 -6.06
C PHE A 7 -11.52 -2.64 -4.74
N LEU A 8 -10.76 -2.99 -3.72
CA LEU A 8 -11.29 -3.33 -2.41
C LEU A 8 -12.07 -2.15 -1.79
N TYR A 9 -11.58 -0.93 -1.99
CA TYR A 9 -12.24 0.29 -1.55
C TYR A 9 -13.60 0.50 -2.24
N VAL A 10 -13.63 0.37 -3.56
CA VAL A 10 -14.83 0.54 -4.39
C VAL A 10 -15.87 -0.53 -4.10
N TYR A 11 -15.46 -1.78 -3.97
CA TYR A 11 -16.39 -2.90 -3.84
C TYR A 11 -16.83 -3.17 -2.39
N PHE A 12 -15.95 -2.99 -1.41
CA PHE A 12 -16.18 -3.45 -0.04
C PHE A 12 -16.17 -2.34 1.01
N LEU A 13 -15.25 -1.37 0.94
CA LEU A 13 -15.13 -0.36 2.02
C LEU A 13 -16.14 0.78 1.89
N ARG A 14 -16.33 1.28 0.67
CA ARG A 14 -17.16 2.47 0.38
C ARG A 14 -17.93 2.31 -0.93
N PRO A 15 -18.82 1.31 -1.05
CA PRO A 15 -19.62 1.13 -2.27
C PRO A 15 -20.61 2.28 -2.52
N GLN A 16 -20.91 3.06 -1.49
CA GLN A 16 -21.87 4.18 -1.54
C GLN A 16 -21.28 5.49 -2.09
N GLU A 17 -19.95 5.59 -2.23
CA GLU A 17 -19.34 6.80 -2.81
C GLU A 17 -19.63 6.91 -4.31
N LEU A 18 -19.85 8.13 -4.79
CA LEU A 18 -20.20 8.40 -6.20
C LEU A 18 -19.16 7.82 -7.16
N THR A 19 -17.88 7.91 -6.81
CA THR A 19 -16.78 7.34 -7.59
C THR A 19 -16.86 5.81 -7.64
N SER A 20 -17.19 5.15 -6.52
CA SER A 20 -17.39 3.71 -6.45
C SER A 20 -18.60 3.24 -7.27
N GLN A 21 -19.71 3.98 -7.20
CA GLN A 21 -20.90 3.69 -8.01
C GLN A 21 -20.63 3.86 -9.51
N ARG A 22 -19.87 4.90 -9.89
CA ARG A 22 -19.48 5.15 -11.29
C ARG A 22 -18.56 4.06 -11.82
N VAL A 23 -17.59 3.61 -11.03
CA VAL A 23 -16.71 2.47 -11.36
C VAL A 23 -17.53 1.19 -11.57
N ASN A 24 -18.47 0.89 -10.66
CA ASN A 24 -19.35 -0.28 -10.80
C ASN A 24 -20.22 -0.22 -12.06
N TYR A 25 -20.76 0.96 -12.38
CA TYR A 25 -21.56 1.17 -13.58
C TYR A 25 -20.74 0.98 -14.87
N MET A 26 -19.51 1.51 -14.92
CA MET A 26 -18.62 1.40 -16.09
C MET A 26 -18.14 -0.04 -16.30
N LEU A 27 -17.83 -0.76 -15.22
CA LEU A 27 -17.49 -2.20 -15.30
C LEU A 27 -18.68 -3.04 -15.75
N GLY A 28 -19.89 -2.73 -15.27
CA GLY A 28 -21.12 -3.37 -15.75
C GLY A 28 -21.39 -3.15 -17.24
N LYS A 29 -20.82 -2.11 -17.84
CA LYS A 29 -20.88 -1.82 -19.29
C LYS A 29 -19.71 -2.42 -20.08
N GLY A 30 -18.75 -3.09 -19.44
CA GLY A 30 -17.56 -3.62 -20.09
C GLY A 30 -16.50 -2.56 -20.44
N GLU A 31 -16.61 -1.33 -19.92
CA GLU A 31 -15.66 -0.24 -20.18
C GLU A 31 -14.43 -0.33 -19.26
N VAL A 32 -13.68 -1.44 -19.33
CA VAL A 32 -12.59 -1.76 -18.39
C VAL A 32 -11.47 -0.71 -18.44
N PHE A 33 -11.03 -0.29 -19.63
CA PHE A 33 -9.95 0.70 -19.76
C PHE A 33 -10.32 2.08 -19.19
N LYS A 34 -11.51 2.59 -19.52
CA LYS A 34 -12.01 3.86 -18.96
C LYS A 34 -12.17 3.80 -17.44
N THR A 35 -12.50 2.62 -16.93
CA THR A 35 -12.58 2.40 -15.48
C THR A 35 -11.20 2.51 -14.84
N LEU A 36 -10.16 1.93 -15.45
CA LEU A 36 -8.79 2.05 -14.98
C LEU A 36 -8.31 3.51 -15.00
N ASP A 37 -8.63 4.25 -16.06
CA ASP A 37 -8.31 5.68 -16.15
C ASP A 37 -9.01 6.48 -15.04
N LEU A 38 -10.30 6.24 -14.81
CA LEU A 38 -11.06 6.87 -13.73
C LEU A 38 -10.47 6.53 -12.35
N LEU A 39 -10.05 5.28 -12.13
CA LEU A 39 -9.38 4.83 -10.91
C LEU A 39 -7.99 5.46 -10.73
N ALA A 40 -7.28 5.74 -11.81
CA ALA A 40 -6.01 6.45 -11.73
C ALA A 40 -6.23 7.94 -11.38
N GLU A 41 -7.19 8.59 -12.03
CA GLU A 41 -7.47 10.02 -11.86
C GLU A 41 -8.02 10.35 -10.46
N THR A 42 -8.91 9.50 -9.95
CA THR A 42 -9.55 9.69 -8.63
C THR A 42 -8.75 9.06 -7.47
N ARG A 43 -7.51 8.62 -7.71
CA ARG A 43 -6.67 7.95 -6.70
C ARG A 43 -6.53 8.79 -5.43
N TYR A 44 -6.32 10.09 -5.57
CA TYR A 44 -6.12 11.01 -4.44
C TYR A 44 -7.39 11.22 -3.58
N GLU A 45 -8.58 10.93 -4.10
CA GLU A 45 -9.83 11.05 -3.35
C GLU A 45 -10.00 9.90 -2.33
N ARG A 46 -9.30 8.77 -2.54
CA ARG A 46 -9.41 7.56 -1.71
C ARG A 46 -8.37 7.56 -0.59
N THR A 47 -8.72 8.23 0.50
CA THR A 47 -7.85 8.43 1.68
C THR A 47 -7.84 7.26 2.68
N LYS A 48 -8.60 6.18 2.44
CA LYS A 48 -8.69 5.02 3.36
C LYS A 48 -8.32 3.67 2.76
N LEU A 49 -7.10 3.57 2.26
CA LEU A 49 -6.52 2.32 1.78
C LEU A 49 -6.11 1.43 2.98
N ILE A 50 -6.27 0.11 2.85
CA ILE A 50 -6.02 -0.85 3.95
C ILE A 50 -4.52 -1.17 4.04
N PHE A 51 -3.83 -1.27 2.91
CA PHE A 51 -2.41 -1.58 2.89
C PHE A 51 -1.55 -0.42 3.37
N HIS A 52 -2.06 0.81 3.32
CA HIS A 52 -1.42 2.03 3.83
C HIS A 52 -1.73 2.25 5.32
N THR A 53 -1.60 1.20 6.13
CA THR A 53 -1.70 1.27 7.59
C THR A 53 -0.46 0.65 8.23
N ILE A 54 -0.05 1.21 9.37
CA ILE A 54 1.12 0.70 10.11
C ILE A 54 0.93 -0.75 10.57
N PHE A 55 -0.32 -1.13 10.91
CA PHE A 55 -0.65 -2.49 11.32
C PHE A 55 -0.49 -3.47 10.17
N PHE A 56 -0.99 -3.13 8.99
CA PHE A 56 -0.81 -3.96 7.80
C PHE A 56 0.67 -4.15 7.51
N GLN A 57 1.46 -3.08 7.56
CA GLN A 57 2.89 -3.16 7.28
C GLN A 57 3.65 -4.06 8.26
N VAL A 58 3.34 -3.98 9.56
CA VAL A 58 3.96 -4.86 10.58
C VAL A 58 3.60 -6.33 10.31
N ILE A 59 2.33 -6.63 10.09
CA ILE A 59 1.87 -8.00 9.78
C ILE A 59 2.55 -8.49 8.50
N PHE A 60 2.60 -7.64 7.47
CA PHE A 60 3.19 -7.97 6.19
C PHE A 60 4.70 -8.20 6.28
N PHE A 61 5.43 -7.46 7.14
CA PHE A 61 6.84 -7.72 7.42
C PHE A 61 7.07 -9.10 8.02
N ILE A 62 6.25 -9.51 8.99
CA ILE A 62 6.34 -10.84 9.62
C ILE A 62 6.10 -11.93 8.56
N LEU A 63 5.05 -11.79 7.77
CA LEU A 63 4.75 -12.73 6.68
C LEU A 63 5.87 -12.75 5.63
N SER A 64 6.43 -11.59 5.31
CA SER A 64 7.51 -11.48 4.35
C SER A 64 8.78 -12.16 4.84
N PHE A 65 9.11 -11.99 6.11
CA PHE A 65 10.23 -12.70 6.73
C PHE A 65 10.04 -14.22 6.63
N LEU A 66 8.83 -14.73 6.93
CA LEU A 66 8.54 -16.15 6.81
C LEU A 66 8.70 -16.64 5.37
N VAL A 67 8.12 -15.94 4.39
CA VAL A 67 8.22 -16.35 2.98
C VAL A 67 9.67 -16.30 2.48
N ILE A 68 10.41 -15.25 2.80
CA ILE A 68 11.80 -15.09 2.35
C ILE A 68 12.71 -16.14 3.00
N SER A 69 12.55 -16.40 4.31
CA SER A 69 13.38 -17.38 5.02
C SER A 69 13.01 -18.84 4.74
N SER A 70 11.74 -19.16 4.42
CA SER A 70 11.27 -20.55 4.29
C SER A 70 10.96 -20.99 2.85
N SER A 71 10.76 -20.08 1.90
CA SER A 71 10.43 -20.46 0.52
C SER A 71 11.67 -20.95 -0.22
N GLY A 72 11.59 -22.05 -0.95
CA GLY A 72 12.64 -22.48 -1.89
C GLY A 72 12.59 -21.77 -3.26
N SER A 73 11.57 -20.95 -3.51
CA SER A 73 11.33 -20.31 -4.82
C SER A 73 11.77 -18.85 -4.85
N ILE A 74 12.79 -18.55 -5.66
CA ILE A 74 13.29 -17.19 -5.93
C ILE A 74 12.16 -16.27 -6.42
N PHE A 75 11.25 -16.80 -7.27
CA PHE A 75 10.12 -16.02 -7.76
C PHE A 75 9.17 -15.58 -6.63
N GLY A 76 8.84 -16.50 -5.72
CA GLY A 76 7.98 -16.19 -4.57
C GLY A 76 8.62 -15.17 -3.62
N ARG A 77 9.92 -15.34 -3.34
CA ARG A 77 10.67 -14.38 -2.51
C ARG A 77 10.75 -13.00 -3.18
N GLY A 78 11.03 -12.96 -4.48
CA GLY A 78 11.12 -11.72 -5.26
C GLY A 78 9.79 -10.97 -5.35
N LEU A 79 8.68 -11.69 -5.49
CA LEU A 79 7.34 -11.09 -5.50
C LEU A 79 7.03 -10.40 -4.16
N VAL A 80 7.28 -11.09 -3.04
CA VAL A 80 7.07 -10.53 -1.71
C VAL A 80 7.96 -9.32 -1.46
N LEU A 81 9.24 -9.39 -1.86
CA LEU A 81 10.16 -8.26 -1.74
C LEU A 81 9.72 -7.06 -2.58
N ALA A 82 9.22 -7.30 -3.81
CA ALA A 82 8.69 -6.25 -4.66
C ALA A 82 7.49 -5.54 -4.03
N PHE A 83 6.59 -6.29 -3.37
CA PHE A 83 5.48 -5.71 -2.60
C PHE A 83 5.96 -4.87 -1.41
N LEU A 84 6.95 -5.36 -0.63
CA LEU A 84 7.54 -4.60 0.48
C LEU A 84 8.19 -3.29 0.01
N LEU A 85 8.98 -3.36 -1.06
CA LEU A 85 9.64 -2.21 -1.66
C LEU A 85 8.62 -1.17 -2.11
N HIS A 86 7.56 -1.63 -2.76
CA HIS A 86 6.51 -0.76 -3.26
C HIS A 86 5.80 0.01 -2.13
N LEU A 87 5.40 -0.67 -1.04
CA LEU A 87 4.81 -0.01 0.13
C LEU A 87 5.76 1.02 0.74
N SER A 88 7.06 0.74 0.75
CA SER A 88 8.07 1.66 1.27
C SER A 88 8.29 2.88 0.39
N ILE A 89 8.15 2.73 -0.93
CA ILE A 89 8.15 3.85 -1.87
C ILE A 89 6.94 4.75 -1.62
N ASP A 90 5.75 4.17 -1.44
CA ASP A 90 4.53 4.93 -1.13
C ASP A 90 4.69 5.74 0.17
N GLN A 91 5.36 5.18 1.19
CA GLN A 91 5.71 5.92 2.41
C GLN A 91 6.63 7.11 2.17
N ILE A 92 7.61 6.97 1.28
CA ILE A 92 8.51 8.06 0.93
C ILE A 92 7.76 9.16 0.18
N ILE A 93 6.83 8.79 -0.70
CA ILE A 93 5.98 9.74 -1.43
C ILE A 93 5.08 10.49 -0.44
N ASP A 94 4.39 9.79 0.45
CA ASP A 94 3.53 10.40 1.47
C ASP A 94 4.31 11.34 2.39
N LEU A 95 5.52 10.95 2.80
CA LEU A 95 6.40 11.81 3.60
C LEU A 95 6.82 13.09 2.86
N LYS A 96 6.99 13.03 1.53
CA LYS A 96 7.33 14.19 0.70
C LYS A 96 6.12 15.09 0.46
N GLU A 97 4.96 14.53 0.16
CA GLU A 97 3.76 15.27 -0.24
C GLU A 97 2.99 15.82 0.96
N THR A 98 2.79 15.01 2.00
CA THR A 98 1.98 15.39 3.18
C THR A 98 2.82 15.84 4.37
N GLY A 99 4.15 15.65 4.31
CA GLY A 99 5.08 16.00 5.38
C GLY A 99 5.07 15.04 6.57
N GLY A 100 4.30 13.93 6.51
CA GLY A 100 4.16 12.98 7.61
C GLY A 100 3.46 11.68 7.22
N PHE A 101 3.09 10.89 8.23
CA PHE A 101 2.48 9.56 8.10
C PHE A 101 1.01 9.53 8.52
N SER A 102 0.29 10.64 8.30
CA SER A 102 -1.11 10.76 8.72
C SER A 102 -2.00 9.63 8.18
N ASN A 103 -1.79 9.23 6.91
CA ASN A 103 -2.51 8.11 6.30
C ASN A 103 -2.15 6.77 6.96
N TRP A 104 -0.86 6.52 7.19
CA TRP A 104 -0.34 5.28 7.77
C TRP A 104 -0.68 5.08 9.25
N MET A 105 -0.82 6.19 9.99
CA MET A 105 -1.10 6.21 11.42
C MET A 105 -2.55 6.58 11.74
N ARG A 106 -3.46 6.56 10.76
CA ARG A 106 -4.87 6.95 10.93
C ARG A 106 -5.54 6.25 12.11
N ASP A 107 -5.22 4.98 12.31
CA ASP A 107 -5.86 4.13 13.32
C ASP A 107 -5.04 4.07 14.64
N MET A 108 -4.02 4.91 14.79
CA MET A 108 -3.19 5.02 15.99
C MET A 108 -3.57 6.24 16.84
N PRO A 109 -3.51 6.16 18.18
CA PRO A 109 -3.85 7.27 19.07
C PRO A 109 -2.75 8.35 19.16
N PHE A 110 -1.64 8.21 18.43
CA PHE A 110 -0.50 9.12 18.47
C PHE A 110 -0.01 9.47 17.06
N VAL A 111 0.57 10.67 16.93
CA VAL A 111 1.18 11.15 15.69
C VAL A 111 2.70 11.11 15.85
N LEU A 112 3.40 10.57 14.84
CA LEU A 112 4.85 10.62 14.81
C LEU A 112 5.33 12.00 14.35
N ASP A 113 6.31 12.54 15.08
CA ASP A 113 7.10 13.67 14.61
C ASP A 113 7.86 13.29 13.33
N ARG A 114 8.11 14.26 12.46
CA ARG A 114 8.81 14.08 11.17
C ARG A 114 10.14 13.35 11.34
N THR A 115 10.88 13.66 12.39
CA THR A 115 12.17 13.02 12.71
C THR A 115 12.02 11.52 12.94
N ARG A 116 11.01 11.12 13.72
CA ARG A 116 10.72 9.71 14.02
C ARG A 116 10.22 8.97 12.78
N THR A 117 9.43 9.63 11.95
CA THR A 117 8.96 9.10 10.67
C THR A 117 10.13 8.82 9.72
N ILE A 118 11.11 9.71 9.64
CA ILE A 118 12.33 9.49 8.84
C ILE A 118 13.09 8.27 9.36
N TYR A 119 13.29 8.14 10.67
CA TYR A 119 13.96 6.95 11.23
C TYR A 119 13.22 5.66 10.93
N TYR A 120 11.88 5.68 10.99
CA TYR A 120 11.05 4.54 10.64
C TYR A 120 11.25 4.12 9.17
N VAL A 121 11.23 5.08 8.23
CA VAL A 121 11.45 4.81 6.81
C VAL A 121 12.85 4.24 6.57
N ILE A 122 13.88 4.82 7.20
CA ILE A 122 15.26 4.32 7.09
C ILE A 122 15.36 2.88 7.61
N ALA A 123 14.78 2.59 8.78
CA ALA A 123 14.76 1.24 9.34
C ALA A 123 14.06 0.25 8.40
N THR A 124 12.92 0.65 7.83
CA THR A 124 12.16 -0.13 6.85
C THR A 124 13.00 -0.46 5.62
N LEU A 125 13.69 0.53 5.05
CA LEU A 125 14.58 0.33 3.90
C LEU A 125 15.77 -0.57 4.21
N LEU A 126 16.36 -0.44 5.40
CA LEU A 126 17.46 -1.30 5.84
C LEU A 126 17.01 -2.77 5.96
N ILE A 127 15.81 -3.02 6.49
CA ILE A 127 15.25 -4.38 6.58
C ILE A 127 15.01 -4.95 5.17
N ILE A 128 14.46 -4.15 4.25
CA ILE A 128 14.23 -4.58 2.86
C ILE A 128 15.56 -4.91 2.18
N LEU A 129 16.60 -4.11 2.41
CA LEU A 129 17.93 -4.36 1.88
C LEU A 129 18.53 -5.65 2.45
N LEU A 130 18.36 -5.89 3.75
CA LEU A 130 18.75 -7.16 4.38
C LEU A 130 17.99 -8.35 3.77
N PHE A 131 16.69 -8.22 3.53
CA PHE A 131 15.89 -9.24 2.85
C PHE A 131 16.34 -9.45 1.40
N GLY A 132 16.79 -8.39 0.71
CA GLY A 132 17.37 -8.49 -0.62
C GLY A 132 18.64 -9.34 -0.67
N PHE A 133 19.45 -9.35 0.40
CA PHE A 133 20.60 -10.26 0.51
C PHE A 133 20.23 -11.72 0.80
N LEU A 134 19.01 -11.97 1.24
CA LEU A 134 18.51 -13.32 1.55
C LEU A 134 17.76 -13.97 0.37
N LEU A 135 17.60 -13.25 -0.75
CA LEU A 135 16.98 -13.77 -1.98
C LEU A 135 17.81 -14.92 -2.56
#